data_AF-E4XV39-F1
#
_entry.id   AF-E4XV39-F1
#
_cell.length_a   1.000
_cell.length_b   1.000
_cell.length_c   1.000
_cell.angle_alpha   90.00
_cell.angle_beta   90.00
_cell.angle_gamma   90.00
#
_symmetry.space_group_name_H-M   'P 1'
#
loop_
_entity.id
_entity.type
_entity.pdbx_description
1 polymer ?
#
loop_
_entity_poly.entity_id
_entity_poly.type
_entity_poly.pdbx_seq_one_letter_code
_entity_poly.pdbx_strand_id
1 'polypeptide(L)'
;MILAYFQPFFSDPTAFSQFVFNVFDDNGDGSIEFEEFLQALSVTSRGKLDEKLEWAFRLYDLDNDGTITRKEMTAIVEAIFSMVGENEKKGFLS
;
A
#
# COMPACT_ATOMS: atom_id res chain seq x y z
N MET A 1 32.60 12.52 -1.48
CA MET A 1 32.14 11.69 -0.35
C MET A 1 30.88 12.28 0.31
N ILE A 2 29.90 12.73 -0.49
CA ILE A 2 28.66 13.37 0.00
C ILE A 2 27.39 12.76 -0.65
N LEU A 3 27.56 11.88 -1.63
CA LEU A 3 26.45 11.19 -2.31
C LEU A 3 26.11 9.83 -1.70
N ALA A 4 26.92 9.34 -0.75
CA ALA A 4 26.72 8.05 -0.08
C ALA A 4 25.74 8.10 1.11
N TYR A 5 25.25 9.30 1.49
CA TYR A 5 24.25 9.47 2.55
C TYR A 5 22.80 9.37 2.06
N PHE A 6 22.60 9.15 0.77
CA PHE A 6 21.27 8.92 0.19
C PHE A 6 21.07 7.41 -0.04
N GLN A 7 21.07 6.66 1.05
CA GLN A 7 20.73 5.24 1.10
C GLN A 7 19.84 5.03 2.33
N PRO A 8 18.78 4.23 2.18
CA PRO A 8 17.43 4.69 1.87
C PRO A 8 16.71 5.18 3.13
N PHE A 9 16.12 6.38 3.08
CA PHE A 9 15.08 6.78 4.03
C PHE A 9 13.83 5.87 3.97
N PHE A 10 13.73 5.07 2.91
CA PHE A 10 12.69 4.07 2.72
C PHE A 10 13.26 2.72 3.17
N SER A 11 13.00 2.39 4.43
CA SER A 11 12.98 0.99 4.83
C SER A 11 12.05 0.22 3.86
N ASP A 12 12.46 -1.00 3.56
CA ASP A 12 11.97 -1.88 2.48
C ASP A 12 10.51 -1.62 2.04
N PRO A 13 10.27 -1.00 0.87
CA PRO A 13 8.92 -0.74 0.38
C PRO A 13 8.25 -2.02 -0.13
N THR A 14 8.94 -3.17 -0.16
CA THR A 14 8.46 -4.41 -0.78
C THR A 14 7.06 -4.80 -0.28
N ALA A 15 6.83 -4.74 1.03
CA ALA A 15 5.53 -5.07 1.61
C ALA A 15 4.42 -4.12 1.12
N PHE A 16 4.68 -2.81 1.15
CA PHE A 16 3.72 -1.81 0.68
C PHE A 16 3.50 -1.88 -0.84
N SER A 17 4.55 -2.11 -1.63
CA SER A 17 4.44 -2.28 -3.08
C SER A 17 3.62 -3.52 -3.43
N GLN A 18 3.72 -4.59 -2.63
CA GLN A 18 2.90 -5.79 -2.83
C GLN A 18 1.42 -5.49 -2.57
N PHE A 19 1.11 -4.74 -1.51
CA PHE A 19 -0.26 -4.32 -1.23
C PHE A 19 -0.83 -3.42 -2.32
N VAL A 20 -0.05 -2.43 -2.77
CA VAL A 20 -0.46 -1.57 -3.88
C VAL A 20 -0.66 -2.41 -5.13
N PHE A 21 0.27 -3.34 -5.45
CA PHE A 21 0.17 -4.20 -6.63
C PHE A 21 -1.11 -5.03 -6.63
N ASN A 22 -1.44 -5.70 -5.51
CA ASN A 22 -2.64 -6.50 -5.37
C ASN A 22 -3.95 -5.70 -5.53
N VAL A 23 -3.90 -4.37 -5.35
CA VAL A 23 -5.07 -3.50 -5.54
C VAL A 23 -5.25 -3.09 -7.00
N PHE A 24 -4.17 -3.13 -7.78
CA PHE A 24 -4.23 -2.94 -9.23
C PHE A 24 -4.52 -4.26 -9.96
N ASP A 25 -4.08 -5.40 -9.42
CA ASP A 25 -4.31 -6.76 -9.92
C ASP A 25 -5.67 -7.28 -9.43
N ASP A 26 -6.75 -6.93 -10.13
CA ASP A 26 -8.13 -7.29 -9.76
C ASP A 26 -8.40 -8.77 -10.02
N ASN A 27 -7.72 -9.37 -11.01
CA ASN A 27 -7.88 -10.77 -11.37
C ASN A 27 -6.98 -11.73 -10.55
N GLY A 28 -5.98 -11.20 -9.83
CA GLY A 28 -5.07 -11.93 -8.97
C GLY A 28 -4.08 -12.84 -9.72
N ASP A 29 -3.80 -12.54 -10.99
CA ASP A 29 -2.93 -13.35 -11.85
C ASP A 29 -1.43 -13.05 -11.64
N GLY A 30 -1.10 -12.04 -10.83
CA GLY A 30 0.25 -11.60 -10.55
C GLY A 30 0.82 -10.62 -11.59
N SER A 31 -0.03 -10.13 -12.49
CA SER A 31 0.27 -9.17 -13.55
C SER A 31 -0.80 -8.08 -13.54
N ILE A 32 -0.44 -6.86 -13.98
CA ILE A 32 -1.43 -5.80 -14.18
C ILE A 32 -1.65 -5.67 -15.68
N GLU A 33 -2.81 -6.10 -16.16
CA GLU A 33 -3.21 -5.98 -17.56
C GLU A 33 -3.61 -4.53 -17.90
N PHE A 34 -3.62 -4.21 -19.20
CA PHE A 34 -3.95 -2.87 -19.66
C PHE A 34 -5.36 -2.42 -19.23
N GLU A 35 -6.30 -3.35 -19.15
CA GLU A 35 -7.67 -3.07 -18.70
C GLU A 35 -7.73 -2.69 -17.22
N GLU A 36 -7.03 -3.43 -16.36
CA GLU A 36 -6.91 -3.17 -14.92
C GLU A 36 -6.22 -1.83 -14.65
N PHE A 37 -5.15 -1.54 -15.39
CA PHE A 37 -4.46 -0.25 -15.32
C PHE A 37 -5.38 0.92 -15.72
N LEU A 38 -6.18 0.75 -16.78
CA LEU A 38 -7.14 1.77 -17.21
C LEU A 38 -8.28 1.96 -16.21
N GLN A 39 -8.78 0.89 -15.60
CA GLN A 39 -9.80 0.96 -14.56
C GLN A 39 -9.29 1.75 -13.36
N ALA A 40 -8.09 1.41 -12.85
CA ALA A 40 -7.51 2.11 -11.71
C ALA A 40 -7.25 3.60 -12.02
N LEU A 41 -6.80 3.92 -13.24
CA LEU A 41 -6.66 5.30 -13.71
C LEU A 41 -8.01 6.04 -13.79
N SER A 42 -9.06 5.37 -14.25
CA SER A 42 -10.41 5.93 -14.35
C SER A 42 -10.96 6.30 -12.97
N VAL A 43 -10.83 5.39 -12.00
CA VAL A 43 -11.31 5.59 -10.62
C VAL A 43 -10.55 6.70 -9.92
N THR A 44 -9.22 6.73 -10.06
CA THR A 44 -8.38 7.78 -9.45
C THR A 44 -8.57 9.16 -10.09
N SER A 45 -8.80 9.23 -11.41
CA SER A 45 -8.86 10.48 -12.17
C SER A 45 -10.25 11.09 -12.29
N ARG A 46 -11.30 10.28 -12.46
CA ARG A 46 -12.66 10.75 -12.81
C ARG A 46 -13.78 10.12 -11.98
N GLY A 47 -13.45 9.22 -11.05
CA GLY A 47 -14.45 8.55 -10.23
C GLY A 47 -15.22 9.51 -9.34
N LYS A 48 -16.50 9.19 -9.09
CA LYS A 48 -17.33 9.83 -8.06
C LYS A 48 -16.73 9.57 -6.68
N LEU A 49 -17.15 10.35 -5.68
CA LEU A 49 -16.67 10.18 -4.30
C LEU A 49 -16.89 8.74 -3.79
N ASP A 50 -18.02 8.14 -4.15
CA ASP A 50 -18.37 6.76 -3.75
C ASP A 50 -17.40 5.73 -4.35
N GLU A 51 -17.03 5.89 -5.62
CA GLU A 51 -16.06 5.01 -6.29
C GLU A 51 -14.65 5.16 -5.69
N LYS A 52 -14.29 6.38 -5.26
CA LYS A 52 -13.01 6.62 -4.55
C LYS A 52 -13.01 6.00 -3.15
N LEU A 53 -14.15 6.02 -2.46
CA LEU A 53 -14.31 5.39 -1.15
C LEU A 53 -14.27 3.87 -1.26
N GLU A 54 -14.93 3.30 -2.28
CA GLU A 54 -14.86 1.87 -2.57
C GLU A 54 -13.42 1.45 -2.89
N TRP A 55 -12.72 2.23 -3.70
CA TRP A 55 -11.31 1.95 -4.04
C TRP A 55 -10.40 2.07 -2.82
N ALA A 56 -10.63 3.08 -1.96
CA ALA A 56 -9.92 3.19 -0.69
C ALA A 56 -10.24 2.01 0.24
N PHE A 57 -11.46 1.48 0.21
CA PHE A 57 -11.84 0.30 0.99
C PHE A 57 -11.11 -0.96 0.50
N ARG A 58 -11.06 -1.17 -0.82
CA ARG A 58 -10.28 -2.25 -1.45
C ARG A 58 -8.78 -2.16 -1.17
N LEU A 59 -8.25 -0.95 -0.94
CA LEU A 59 -6.86 -0.79 -0.52
C LEU A 59 -6.58 -1.35 0.88
N TYR A 60 -7.58 -1.41 1.76
CA TYR A 60 -7.46 -1.94 3.12
C TYR A 60 -7.87 -3.41 3.26
N ASP A 61 -8.76 -3.87 2.38
CA ASP A 61 -9.25 -5.24 2.27
C ASP A 61 -8.28 -6.06 1.43
N LEU A 62 -7.49 -6.94 2.06
CA LEU A 62 -6.37 -7.62 1.41
C LEU A 62 -6.79 -8.94 0.78
N ASP A 63 -7.83 -9.57 1.31
CA ASP A 63 -8.37 -10.81 0.79
C ASP A 63 -9.60 -10.62 -0.12
N ASN A 64 -10.03 -9.36 -0.30
CA ASN A 64 -11.18 -8.97 -1.11
C ASN A 64 -12.47 -9.69 -0.66
N ASP A 65 -12.61 -10.00 0.64
CA ASP A 65 -13.81 -10.61 1.19
C ASP A 65 -14.97 -9.61 1.39
N GLY A 66 -14.70 -8.32 1.18
CA GLY A 66 -15.62 -7.21 1.33
C GLY A 66 -15.68 -6.67 2.76
N THR A 67 -14.82 -7.14 3.67
CA THR A 67 -14.77 -6.73 5.07
C THR A 67 -13.36 -6.54 5.60
N ILE A 68 -13.02 -5.30 5.99
CA ILE A 68 -11.71 -5.03 6.60
C ILE A 68 -11.64 -5.66 8.00
N THR A 69 -10.83 -6.70 8.15
CA THR A 69 -10.56 -7.33 9.44
C THR A 69 -9.48 -6.57 10.22
N ARG A 70 -9.45 -6.76 11.54
CA ARG A 70 -8.38 -6.18 12.40
C ARG A 70 -6.98 -6.61 11.94
N LYS A 71 -6.85 -7.83 11.41
CA LYS A 71 -5.56 -8.36 10.95
C LYS A 71 -5.06 -7.60 9.72
N GLU A 72 -5.93 -7.35 8.75
CA GLU A 72 -5.59 -6.63 7.52
C GLU A 72 -5.29 -5.17 7.79
N MET A 73 -6.11 -4.52 8.63
CA MET A 73 -5.81 -3.17 9.09
C MET A 73 -4.45 -3.10 9.81
N THR A 74 -4.12 -4.09 10.64
CA THR A 74 -2.82 -4.14 11.32
C THR A 74 -1.68 -4.36 10.33
N ALA A 75 -1.86 -5.21 9.31
CA ALA A 75 -0.86 -5.49 8.28
C ALA A 75 -0.54 -4.26 7.42
N ILE A 76 -1.56 -3.53 6.97
CA ILE A 76 -1.40 -2.27 6.22
C ILE A 76 -0.68 -1.24 7.10
N VAL A 77 -1.12 -1.07 8.36
CA VAL A 77 -0.51 -0.13 9.29
C VAL A 77 0.95 -0.51 9.57
N GLU A 78 1.25 -1.78 9.83
CA GLU A 78 2.62 -2.27 10.05
C GLU A 78 3.51 -2.05 8.84
N ALA A 79 3.01 -2.24 7.61
CA ALA A 79 3.77 -1.98 6.39
C ALA A 79 4.00 -0.50 6.13
N ILE A 80 3.05 0.37 6.47
CA ILE A 80 3.24 1.82 6.42
C ILE A 80 4.23 2.26 7.50
N PHE A 81 4.11 1.73 8.72
CA PHE A 81 5.02 2.03 9.83
C PHE A 81 6.45 1.53 9.55
N SER A 82 6.59 0.36 8.92
CA SER A 82 7.90 -0.15 8.51
C SER A 82 8.53 0.73 7.43
N MET A 83 7.74 1.35 6.54
CA MET A 83 8.21 2.36 5.58
C MET A 83 8.54 3.71 6.22
N VAL A 84 7.77 4.16 7.21
CA VAL A 84 7.90 5.50 7.84
C VAL A 84 9.03 5.54 8.89
N GLY A 85 9.48 4.38 9.38
CA GLY A 85 10.72 4.24 10.13
C GLY A 85 10.53 4.18 11.65
N GLU A 86 11.15 3.15 12.24
CA GLU A 86 11.38 3.00 13.67
C GLU A 86 12.24 4.14 14.24
N ASN A 87 11.66 5.31 14.49
CA ASN A 87 12.35 6.41 15.18
C ASN A 87 11.88 6.65 16.63
N GLU A 88 11.23 5.68 17.29
CA GLU A 88 10.92 5.82 18.73
C GLU A 88 11.56 4.77 19.65
N LYS A 89 12.24 3.74 19.14
CA LYS A 89 12.79 2.67 20.02
C LYS A 89 14.26 2.82 20.42
N LYS A 90 15.01 3.79 19.88
CA LYS A 90 16.43 4.01 20.26
C LYS A 90 16.69 5.26 21.12
N GLY A 91 15.65 5.97 21.57
CA GLY A 91 15.76 7.06 22.55
C GLY A 91 15.49 6.64 24.00
N PHE A 92 14.92 5.45 24.25
CA PHE A 92 14.51 4.98 25.57
C PHE A 92 15.48 3.96 26.20
N LEU A 93 16.51 3.55 25.48
CA LEU A 93 17.57 2.65 25.95
C LEU A 93 18.95 3.27 25.69
N SER A 94 19.19 4.47 26.24
CA SER A 94 20.54 5.00 26.47
C SER A 94 20.64 5.53 27.89
#